data_AF-A0AAV3AJ16-F1
#
_entry.id   AF-A0AAV3AJ16-F1
#
_cell.length_a   1.000
_cell.length_b   1.000
_cell.length_c   1.000
_cell.angle_alpha   90.00
_cell.angle_beta   90.00
_cell.angle_gamma   90.00
#
_symmetry.space_group_name_H-M   'P 1'
#
loop_
_entity.id
_entity.type
_entity.pdbx_description
1 polymer ?
#
loop_
_entity_poly.entity_id
_entity_poly.type
_entity_poly.pdbx_seq_one_letter_code
_entity_poly.pdbx_strand_id
1 'polypeptide(L)'
;MPFGESMKIGLLNQAGKYLTHGHNSINTSTSELQINQIWEMTQVNTREGKPVVFLKSQEGLNLLVTKEGNVNCGYTESPEHLQGLFLLIVHQNKNWSLKSLSSQKYLESDEENVFCSEEVLSPEHQWTPHLALHAHVVLYHPQSDKYAQTDVNQHRVLVDISTPYLETCGFVLRFRSGKYYLETANHLFLSSESTLEQESSPKTAFAMDLRPGCRARFINQEGLFMYPQGTQNILLPGQKPFSNQEWFVIRRCPPWVSLKSRKHGYLTIFYGKDVKANSQSLTINSVFHYEMDTGTRMVRLSDKESNYLALTISIEFSRFSPDITLCI
;
A
#
# COMPACT_ATOMS: atom_id res chain seq x y z
N MET A 1 13.14 -8.72 -0.91
CA MET A 1 12.82 -7.40 -1.49
C MET A 1 14.12 -6.64 -1.61
N PRO A 2 14.35 -5.90 -2.71
CA PRO A 2 15.48 -5.00 -2.77
C PRO A 2 15.30 -3.89 -1.73
N PHE A 3 16.40 -3.47 -1.10
CA PHE A 3 16.43 -2.25 -0.30
C PHE A 3 15.99 -1.05 -1.16
N GLY A 4 15.30 -0.07 -0.55
CA GLY A 4 14.97 1.19 -1.24
C GLY A 4 13.50 1.39 -1.67
N GLU A 5 12.59 0.43 -1.51
CA GLU A 5 11.16 0.71 -1.65
C GLU A 5 10.66 1.55 -0.47
N SER A 6 10.08 2.71 -0.76
CA SER A 6 9.53 3.62 0.25
C SER A 6 8.05 3.34 0.50
N MET A 7 7.60 3.64 1.71
CA MET A 7 6.18 3.62 2.08
C MET A 7 5.79 4.91 2.78
N LYS A 8 4.59 5.40 2.47
CA LYS A 8 4.04 6.60 3.09
C LYS A 8 3.26 6.22 4.35
N ILE A 9 3.57 6.87 5.46
CA ILE A 9 2.99 6.59 6.77
C ILE A 9 2.72 7.86 7.56
N GLY A 10 1.73 7.80 8.44
CA GLY A 10 1.64 8.65 9.63
C GLY A 10 2.03 7.86 10.87
N LEU A 11 2.51 8.57 11.90
CA LEU A 11 2.85 8.00 13.20
C LEU A 11 2.02 8.70 14.27
N LEU A 12 1.10 7.96 14.90
CA LEU A 12 0.27 8.47 15.99
C LEU A 12 0.94 8.21 17.34
N ASN A 13 1.06 9.22 18.19
CA ASN A 13 1.44 9.02 19.59
C ASN A 13 0.27 8.45 20.41
N GLN A 14 0.50 8.23 21.71
CA GLN A 14 -0.52 7.71 22.62
C GLN A 14 -1.74 8.63 22.78
N ALA A 15 -1.56 9.94 22.63
CA ALA A 15 -2.62 10.93 22.69
C ALA A 15 -3.45 10.98 21.38
N GLY A 16 -3.15 10.13 20.39
CA GLY A 16 -3.85 10.12 19.11
C GLY A 16 -3.51 11.31 18.22
N LYS A 17 -2.33 11.91 18.39
CA LYS A 17 -1.81 13.00 17.56
C LYS A 17 -0.68 12.52 16.66
N TYR A 18 -0.63 13.01 15.43
CA TYR A 18 0.36 12.60 14.43
C TYR A 18 1.68 13.37 14.54
N LEU A 19 2.78 12.65 14.38
CA LEU A 19 4.09 13.23 14.09
C LEU A 19 3.99 14.13 12.84
N THR A 20 4.26 15.41 13.02
CA THR A 20 4.00 16.46 12.04
C THR A 20 5.29 17.20 11.69
N HIS A 21 5.56 17.36 10.40
CA HIS A 21 6.53 18.32 9.90
C HIS A 21 5.89 19.72 9.87
N GLY A 22 6.17 20.52 10.89
CA GLY A 22 5.75 21.92 10.94
C GLY A 22 6.73 22.84 10.23
N HIS A 23 6.36 24.11 10.07
CA HIS A 23 7.15 25.10 9.32
C HIS A 23 8.57 25.31 9.89
N ASN A 24 8.72 25.28 11.22
CA ASN A 24 9.99 25.51 11.91
C ASN A 24 10.34 24.44 12.96
N SER A 25 9.47 23.45 13.17
CA SER A 25 9.65 22.43 14.20
C SER A 25 8.88 21.16 13.87
N ILE A 26 9.31 20.06 14.48
CA ILE A 26 8.56 18.81 14.48
C ILE A 26 7.71 18.77 15.74
N ASN A 27 6.45 18.40 15.58
CA ASN A 27 5.47 18.44 16.67
C ASN A 27 4.41 17.34 16.54
N THR A 28 3.52 17.26 17.51
CA THR A 28 2.32 16.42 17.50
C THR A 28 1.07 17.28 17.71
N SER A 29 0.68 18.06 16.71
CA SER A 29 -0.38 19.08 16.85
C SER A 29 -1.79 18.63 16.44
N THR A 30 -1.92 17.62 15.57
CA THR A 30 -3.21 17.24 14.97
C THR A 30 -3.52 15.76 15.09
N SER A 31 -4.81 15.42 15.18
CA SER A 31 -5.34 14.06 15.11
C SER A 31 -5.81 13.65 13.72
N GLU A 32 -5.62 14.50 12.72
CA GLU A 32 -5.93 14.22 11.32
C GLU A 32 -4.66 13.92 10.52
N LEU A 33 -4.74 12.93 9.63
CA LEU A 33 -3.66 12.62 8.71
C LEU A 33 -3.78 13.51 7.48
N GLN A 34 -2.99 14.59 7.42
CA GLN A 34 -2.85 15.45 6.26
C GLN A 34 -1.42 15.40 5.72
N ILE A 35 -1.15 16.20 4.69
CA ILE A 35 0.11 16.19 3.93
C ILE A 35 1.37 16.34 4.82
N ASN A 36 1.30 17.15 5.88
CA ASN A 36 2.42 17.40 6.79
C ASN A 36 2.62 16.29 7.84
N GLN A 37 1.67 15.37 7.96
CA GLN A 37 1.73 14.20 8.85
C GLN A 37 2.20 12.94 8.10
N ILE A 38 2.36 13.04 6.78
CA ILE A 38 2.82 11.94 5.93
C ILE A 38 4.33 11.98 5.83
N TRP A 39 4.94 10.89 6.27
CA TRP A 39 6.36 10.62 6.17
C TRP A 39 6.60 9.50 5.17
N GLU A 40 7.54 9.71 4.26
CA GLU A 40 8.08 8.68 3.39
C GLU A 40 9.18 7.91 4.13
N MET A 41 8.86 6.69 4.55
CA MET A 41 9.78 5.80 5.26
C MET A 41 10.45 4.85 4.27
N THR A 42 11.78 4.75 4.31
CA THR A 42 12.55 3.84 3.47
C THR A 42 13.45 2.97 4.33
N GLN A 43 13.48 1.67 4.07
CA GLN A 43 14.43 0.75 4.70
C GLN A 43 15.75 0.72 3.92
N VAL A 44 16.85 0.99 4.62
CA VAL A 44 18.20 1.02 4.03
C VAL A 44 19.04 -0.18 4.41
N ASN A 45 18.82 -0.77 5.58
CA ASN A 45 19.58 -1.93 6.04
C ASN A 45 18.80 -2.74 7.09
N THR A 46 19.42 -3.74 7.68
CA THR A 46 18.94 -4.49 8.83
C THR A 46 20.07 -4.60 9.84
N ARG A 47 19.77 -4.33 11.11
CA ARG A 47 20.69 -4.47 12.23
C ARG A 47 20.02 -5.30 13.31
N GLU A 48 20.67 -6.35 13.80
CA GLU A 48 20.13 -7.25 14.83
C GLU A 48 18.75 -7.83 14.44
N GLY A 49 18.56 -8.13 13.15
CA GLY A 49 17.28 -8.63 12.62
C GLY A 49 16.14 -7.59 12.57
N LYS A 50 16.41 -6.32 12.89
CA LYS A 50 15.45 -5.22 12.85
C LYS A 50 15.73 -4.28 11.68
N PRO A 51 14.69 -3.73 11.01
CA PRO A 51 14.89 -2.77 9.93
C PRO A 51 15.58 -1.49 10.42
N VAL A 52 16.52 -0.99 9.63
CA VAL A 52 17.05 0.36 9.77
C VAL A 52 16.39 1.23 8.71
N VAL A 53 15.75 2.31 9.14
CA VAL A 53 14.93 3.18 8.31
C VAL A 53 15.33 4.64 8.45
N PHE A 54 15.03 5.45 7.45
CA PHE A 54 14.93 6.91 7.57
C PHE A 54 13.51 7.35 7.20
N LEU A 55 13.13 8.54 7.66
CA LEU A 55 11.86 9.17 7.35
C LEU A 55 12.10 10.51 6.66
N LYS A 56 11.40 10.74 5.53
CA LYS A 56 11.39 12.02 4.81
C LYS A 56 10.02 12.67 4.90
N SER A 57 10.00 13.98 5.09
CA SER A 57 8.76 14.77 4.96
C SER A 57 8.35 14.89 3.49
N GLN A 58 7.14 15.40 3.26
CA GLN A 58 6.64 15.73 1.91
C GLN A 58 7.59 16.69 1.14
N GLU A 59 8.33 17.54 1.85
CA GLU A 59 9.29 18.49 1.26
C GLU A 59 10.65 17.85 0.97
N GLY A 60 10.82 16.55 1.25
CA GLY A 60 12.07 15.82 1.04
C GLY A 60 13.11 16.00 2.16
N LEU A 61 12.75 16.64 3.27
CA LEU A 61 13.63 16.81 4.44
C LEU A 61 13.61 15.54 5.29
N ASN A 62 14.79 15.09 5.74
CA ASN A 62 14.90 13.92 6.61
C ASN A 62 14.59 14.31 8.06
N LEU A 63 13.94 13.40 8.80
CA LEU A 63 13.86 13.46 10.25
C LEU A 63 15.23 13.17 10.85
N LEU A 64 15.79 14.10 11.61
CA LEU A 64 17.14 14.02 12.17
C LEU A 64 17.13 14.09 13.70
N VAL A 65 18.06 13.36 14.31
CA VAL A 65 18.32 13.37 15.74
C VAL A 65 19.80 13.63 15.99
N THR A 66 20.13 14.66 16.76
CA THR A 66 21.51 14.94 17.18
C THR A 66 21.96 13.94 18.25
N LYS A 67 23.26 13.88 18.56
CA LYS A 67 23.78 12.97 19.61
C LYS A 67 23.18 13.28 20.99
N GLU A 68 22.84 14.55 21.22
CA GLU A 68 22.25 15.04 22.47
C GLU A 68 20.77 14.65 22.60
N GLY A 69 20.09 14.32 21.49
CA GLY A 69 18.68 13.93 21.47
C GLY A 69 17.72 14.98 20.90
N ASN A 70 18.24 16.08 20.34
CA ASN A 70 17.42 17.10 19.71
C ASN A 70 16.89 16.61 18.36
N VAL A 71 15.59 16.80 18.12
CA VAL A 71 14.91 16.36 16.90
C VAL A 71 14.67 17.55 15.97
N ASN A 72 15.05 17.44 14.70
CA ASN A 72 14.81 18.47 13.68
C ASN A 72 14.59 17.84 12.30
N CYS A 73 14.24 18.67 11.31
CA CYS A 73 14.18 18.25 9.90
C CYS A 73 15.27 18.97 9.10
N GLY A 74 15.93 18.24 8.20
CA GLY A 74 16.97 18.84 7.37
C GLY A 74 17.41 17.97 6.21
N TYR A 75 18.18 18.58 5.31
CA TYR A 75 18.89 17.85 4.27
C TYR A 75 20.06 17.08 4.87
N THR A 76 20.31 15.89 4.34
CA THR A 76 21.54 15.16 4.63
C THR A 76 22.33 14.98 3.35
N GLU A 77 23.65 15.05 3.44
CA GLU A 77 24.55 14.80 2.30
C GLU A 77 24.44 13.35 1.80
N SER A 78 24.04 12.43 2.69
CA SER A 78 23.77 11.03 2.38
C SER A 78 22.51 10.53 3.09
N PRO A 79 21.67 9.69 2.44
CA PRO A 79 20.53 9.02 3.08
C PRO A 79 20.92 8.14 4.29
N GLU A 80 22.18 7.70 4.34
CA GLU A 80 22.70 6.80 5.38
C GLU A 80 23.39 7.55 6.54
N HIS A 81 23.25 8.87 6.58
CA HIS A 81 23.82 9.65 7.66
C HIS A 81 23.17 9.27 9.01
N LEU A 82 23.99 8.88 10.00
CA LEU A 82 23.53 8.29 11.26
C LEU A 82 22.46 9.11 12.01
N GLN A 83 22.47 10.44 11.87
CA GLN A 83 21.46 11.31 12.48
C GLN A 83 20.05 11.10 11.92
N GLY A 84 19.90 10.63 10.68
CA GLY A 84 18.61 10.36 10.06
C GLY A 84 18.17 8.89 10.12
N LEU A 85 18.97 8.03 10.76
CA LEU A 85 18.72 6.59 10.81
C LEU A 85 18.12 6.16 12.13
N PHE A 86 17.07 5.34 12.04
CA PHE A 86 16.36 4.77 13.17
C PHE A 86 16.30 3.24 13.05
N LEU A 87 16.51 2.56 14.17
CA LEU A 87 16.19 1.15 14.31
C LEU A 87 14.70 1.01 14.60
N LEU A 88 13.96 0.35 13.72
CA LEU A 88 12.53 0.13 13.87
C LEU A 88 12.25 -1.11 14.72
N ILE A 89 11.60 -0.91 15.86
CA ILE A 89 11.16 -1.98 16.76
C ILE A 89 9.64 -2.10 16.66
N VAL A 90 9.14 -3.29 16.32
CA VAL A 90 7.71 -3.56 16.28
C VAL A 90 7.32 -4.40 17.49
N HIS A 91 6.38 -3.88 18.26
CA HIS A 91 5.93 -4.46 19.52
C HIS A 91 4.83 -5.51 19.32
N GLN A 92 4.51 -6.23 20.40
CA GLN A 92 3.46 -7.25 20.36
C GLN A 92 2.08 -6.67 20.04
N ASN A 93 1.78 -5.45 20.52
CA ASN A 93 0.58 -4.68 20.22
C ASN A 93 0.59 -4.01 18.83
N LYS A 94 1.63 -4.25 18.04
CA LYS A 94 1.85 -3.76 16.66
C LYS A 94 2.21 -2.28 16.53
N ASN A 95 2.35 -1.58 17.66
CA ASN A 95 2.95 -0.26 17.66
C ASN A 95 4.46 -0.36 17.38
N TRP A 96 5.02 0.77 16.97
CA TRP A 96 6.41 0.93 16.61
C TRP A 96 7.15 1.77 17.64
N SER A 97 8.43 1.50 17.85
CA SER A 97 9.35 2.46 18.44
C SER A 97 10.52 2.68 17.49
N LEU A 98 10.98 3.92 17.43
CA LEU A 98 12.09 4.35 16.58
C LEU A 98 13.27 4.70 17.47
N LYS A 99 14.31 3.86 17.49
CA LYS A 99 15.54 4.14 18.24
C LYS A 99 16.54 4.85 17.33
N SER A 100 16.92 6.08 17.65
CA SER A 100 17.93 6.81 16.90
C SER A 100 19.27 6.07 16.94
N LEU A 101 19.92 5.91 15.78
CA LEU A 101 21.26 5.34 15.72
C LEU A 101 22.35 6.31 16.19
N SER A 102 22.11 7.63 16.11
CA SER A 102 23.08 8.65 16.51
C SER A 102 23.16 8.82 18.03
N SER A 103 22.01 8.89 18.71
CA SER A 103 21.92 9.14 20.16
C SER A 103 21.68 7.87 20.98
N GLN A 104 21.28 6.76 20.35
CA GLN A 104 20.85 5.51 21.03
C GLN A 104 19.62 5.68 21.93
N LYS A 105 18.84 6.75 21.74
CA LYS A 105 17.61 7.05 22.47
C LYS A 105 16.37 6.81 21.60
N TYR A 106 15.20 6.79 22.20
CA TYR A 106 13.93 6.54 21.50
C TYR A 106 13.22 7.83 21.12
N LEU A 107 12.59 7.87 19.94
CA LEU A 107 11.74 8.98 19.52
C LEU A 107 10.45 8.97 20.34
N GLU A 108 10.11 10.11 20.90
CA GLU A 108 8.99 10.31 21.82
C GLU A 108 8.34 11.67 21.61
N SER A 109 7.16 11.84 22.20
CA SER A 109 6.47 13.12 22.22
C SER A 109 5.81 13.35 23.56
N ASP A 110 5.88 14.60 24.03
CA ASP A 110 5.09 15.10 25.16
C ASP A 110 4.13 16.17 24.65
N GLU A 111 2.85 15.81 24.59
CA GLU A 111 1.71 16.58 24.08
C GLU A 111 1.86 17.19 22.67
N GLU A 112 2.78 18.13 22.51
CA GLU A 112 3.08 18.88 21.29
C GLU A 112 4.55 18.74 20.85
N ASN A 113 5.49 18.53 21.78
CA ASN A 113 6.91 18.53 21.47
C ASN A 113 7.39 17.12 21.13
N VAL A 114 8.31 17.02 20.17
CA VAL A 114 8.94 15.76 19.79
C VAL A 114 10.42 15.82 20.12
N PHE A 115 10.89 14.82 20.84
CA PHE A 115 12.28 14.74 21.31
C PHE A 115 12.77 13.29 21.32
N CYS A 116 14.04 13.09 21.67
CA CYS A 116 14.66 11.77 21.70
C CYS A 116 15.65 11.68 22.86
N SER A 117 15.13 11.55 24.09
CA SER A 117 15.90 11.80 25.32
C SER A 117 16.19 10.54 26.14
N GLU A 118 15.30 9.56 26.10
CA GLU A 118 15.35 8.36 26.94
C GLU A 118 15.98 7.14 26.25
N GLU A 119 16.82 6.42 27.01
CA GLU A 119 17.45 5.16 26.59
C GLU A 119 16.63 3.93 26.97
N VAL A 120 15.71 4.08 27.94
CA VAL A 120 14.88 3.01 28.46
C VAL A 120 13.52 3.06 27.79
N LEU A 121 13.13 1.95 27.17
CA LEU A 121 11.86 1.86 26.48
C LEU A 121 10.69 1.91 27.47
N SER A 122 9.80 2.89 27.27
CA SER A 122 8.51 3.03 27.95
C SER A 122 7.37 3.02 26.93
N PRO A 123 6.09 2.89 27.37
CA PRO A 123 4.95 3.01 26.48
C PRO A 123 4.90 4.32 25.68
N GLU A 124 5.37 5.44 26.22
CA GLU A 124 5.32 6.78 25.60
C GLU A 124 6.12 6.86 24.29
N HIS A 125 7.08 5.96 24.12
CA HIS A 125 7.89 5.79 22.92
C HIS A 125 7.21 4.99 21.80
N GLN A 126 5.96 4.59 22.01
CA GLN A 126 5.23 3.77 21.05
C GLN A 126 4.34 4.62 20.16
N TRP A 127 4.53 4.43 18.86
CA TRP A 127 3.82 5.09 17.79
C TRP A 127 2.93 4.08 17.08
N THR A 128 1.65 4.41 16.87
CA THR A 128 0.75 3.60 16.06
C THR A 128 0.96 3.96 14.59
N PRO A 129 1.44 3.04 13.74
CA PRO A 129 1.64 3.31 12.32
C PRO A 129 0.31 3.36 11.57
N HIS A 130 0.08 4.45 10.85
CA HIS A 130 -1.05 4.61 9.93
C HIS A 130 -0.53 4.61 8.49
N LEU A 131 -0.87 3.58 7.69
CA LEU A 131 -0.49 3.54 6.28
C LEU A 131 -1.14 4.69 5.51
N ALA A 132 -0.33 5.63 5.01
CA ALA A 132 -0.77 6.80 4.25
C ALA A 132 -0.77 6.51 2.74
N LEU A 133 -1.39 5.40 2.36
CA LEU A 133 -1.62 5.03 0.97
C LEU A 133 -3.04 5.47 0.58
N HIS A 134 -3.27 5.74 -0.70
CA HIS A 134 -4.64 5.97 -1.19
C HIS A 134 -5.54 4.84 -0.69
N ALA A 135 -6.72 5.18 -0.15
CA ALA A 135 -7.55 4.19 0.54
C ALA A 135 -7.88 2.98 -0.34
N HIS A 136 -7.99 3.17 -1.67
CA HIS A 136 -8.15 2.09 -2.64
C HIS A 136 -6.83 1.37 -2.90
N VAL A 137 -6.76 0.13 -2.43
CA VAL A 137 -5.60 -0.74 -2.46
C VAL A 137 -5.93 -2.10 -3.06
N VAL A 138 -4.89 -2.84 -3.43
CA VAL A 138 -4.94 -4.26 -3.75
C VAL A 138 -4.01 -5.00 -2.79
N LEU A 139 -4.39 -6.21 -2.40
CA LEU A 139 -3.61 -7.04 -1.49
C LEU A 139 -2.87 -8.10 -2.30
N TYR A 140 -1.57 -7.94 -2.48
CA TYR A 140 -0.71 -8.93 -3.12
C TYR A 140 -0.21 -9.95 -2.09
N HIS A 141 -0.31 -11.23 -2.38
CA HIS A 141 0.16 -12.32 -1.53
C HIS A 141 1.43 -12.93 -2.13
N PRO A 142 2.63 -12.63 -1.59
CA PRO A 142 3.90 -13.03 -2.21
C PRO A 142 4.11 -14.54 -2.29
N GLN A 143 3.53 -15.32 -1.36
CA GLN A 143 3.77 -16.76 -1.29
C GLN A 143 3.06 -17.53 -2.42
N SER A 144 1.94 -17.02 -2.94
CA SER A 144 1.24 -17.63 -4.08
C SER A 144 1.36 -16.83 -5.38
N ASP A 145 1.98 -15.65 -5.34
CA ASP A 145 2.03 -14.70 -6.45
C ASP A 145 0.63 -14.35 -7.00
N LYS A 146 -0.32 -14.12 -6.08
CA LYS A 146 -1.72 -13.78 -6.39
C LYS A 146 -2.18 -12.55 -5.64
N TYR A 147 -3.28 -11.98 -6.08
CA TYR A 147 -3.97 -10.88 -5.42
C TYR A 147 -5.27 -11.36 -4.78
N ALA A 148 -5.70 -10.66 -3.74
CA ALA A 148 -7.02 -10.85 -3.16
C ALA A 148 -8.11 -10.30 -4.08
N GLN A 149 -9.25 -10.98 -4.14
CA GLN A 149 -10.48 -10.50 -4.77
C GLN A 149 -11.72 -10.93 -4.01
N THR A 150 -12.79 -10.16 -4.17
CA THR A 150 -14.10 -10.44 -3.58
C THR A 150 -14.87 -11.44 -4.45
N ASP A 151 -15.31 -12.56 -3.85
CA ASP A 151 -16.27 -13.48 -4.44
C ASP A 151 -17.68 -13.03 -4.03
N VAL A 152 -18.33 -12.30 -4.93
CA VAL A 152 -19.66 -11.71 -4.69
C VAL A 152 -20.73 -12.78 -4.52
N ASN A 153 -20.60 -13.93 -5.19
CA ASN A 153 -21.61 -14.98 -5.11
C ASN A 153 -21.58 -15.66 -3.73
N GLN A 154 -20.38 -15.88 -3.19
CA GLN A 154 -20.20 -16.59 -1.92
C GLN A 154 -19.90 -15.67 -0.73
N HIS A 155 -19.96 -14.35 -0.92
CA HIS A 155 -19.79 -13.32 0.12
C HIS A 155 -18.50 -13.52 0.93
N ARG A 156 -17.38 -13.71 0.25
CA ARG A 156 -16.06 -14.00 0.85
C ARG A 156 -14.92 -13.39 0.03
N VAL A 157 -13.69 -13.52 0.53
CA VAL A 157 -12.47 -13.09 -0.18
C VAL A 157 -11.62 -14.29 -0.57
N LEU A 158 -11.16 -14.31 -1.81
CA LEU A 158 -10.27 -15.32 -2.40
C LEU A 158 -8.91 -14.68 -2.73
N VAL A 159 -7.84 -15.47 -2.79
CA VAL A 159 -6.50 -15.02 -3.17
C VAL A 159 -5.98 -15.87 -4.33
N ASP A 160 -6.51 -15.65 -5.52
CA ASP A 160 -6.37 -16.55 -6.68
C ASP A 160 -6.13 -15.85 -8.03
N ILE A 161 -6.22 -14.51 -8.09
CA ILE A 161 -6.05 -13.76 -9.35
C ILE A 161 -4.59 -13.31 -9.55
N SER A 162 -4.04 -13.50 -10.76
CA SER A 162 -2.65 -13.11 -11.06
C SER A 162 -2.46 -11.60 -11.27
N THR A 163 -3.47 -10.93 -11.82
CA THR A 163 -3.41 -9.50 -12.17
C THR A 163 -4.67 -8.81 -11.66
N PRO A 164 -4.59 -7.74 -10.87
CA PRO A 164 -5.76 -7.14 -10.22
C PRO A 164 -6.45 -6.11 -11.13
N TYR A 165 -7.01 -6.58 -12.25
CA TYR A 165 -7.70 -5.73 -13.24
C TYR A 165 -9.22 -5.63 -13.01
N LEU A 166 -9.77 -6.45 -12.12
CA LEU A 166 -11.19 -6.45 -11.79
C LEU A 166 -11.48 -5.48 -10.65
N GLU A 167 -12.66 -4.88 -10.67
CA GLU A 167 -13.18 -4.08 -9.56
C GLU A 167 -13.20 -4.88 -8.25
N THR A 168 -13.49 -6.19 -8.32
CA THR A 168 -13.49 -7.10 -7.16
C THR A 168 -12.14 -7.23 -6.46
N CYS A 169 -11.04 -6.83 -7.10
CA CYS A 169 -9.69 -6.82 -6.50
C CYS A 169 -9.43 -5.60 -5.63
N GLY A 170 -10.25 -4.55 -5.76
CA GLY A 170 -10.11 -3.30 -5.04
C GLY A 170 -10.68 -3.39 -3.64
N PHE A 171 -9.90 -2.90 -2.66
CA PHE A 171 -10.32 -2.74 -1.28
C PHE A 171 -10.12 -1.31 -0.81
N VAL A 172 -11.01 -0.81 0.03
CA VAL A 172 -10.82 0.42 0.80
C VAL A 172 -10.28 0.05 2.18
N LEU A 173 -9.03 0.42 2.45
CA LEU A 173 -8.41 0.22 3.76
C LEU A 173 -8.79 1.38 4.69
N ARG A 174 -9.74 1.17 5.59
CA ARG A 174 -10.15 2.20 6.55
C ARG A 174 -9.42 2.06 7.87
N PHE A 175 -8.88 3.17 8.37
CA PHE A 175 -8.26 3.25 9.69
C PHE A 175 -9.19 3.97 10.67
N ARG A 176 -9.46 3.37 11.84
CA ARG A 176 -10.23 3.99 12.92
C ARG A 176 -9.67 3.51 14.26
N SER A 177 -9.27 4.45 15.12
CA SER A 177 -8.82 4.17 16.49
C SER A 177 -7.76 3.06 16.58
N GLY A 178 -6.74 3.09 15.70
CA GLY A 178 -5.67 2.09 15.69
C GLY A 178 -6.04 0.74 15.06
N LYS A 179 -7.26 0.58 14.53
CA LYS A 179 -7.75 -0.63 13.86
C LYS A 179 -7.96 -0.38 12.38
N TYR A 180 -7.86 -1.45 11.61
CA TYR A 180 -8.05 -1.45 10.17
C TYR A 180 -9.27 -2.28 9.78
N TYR A 181 -10.03 -1.78 8.81
CA TYR A 181 -11.20 -2.43 8.23
C TYR A 181 -10.96 -2.57 6.73
N LEU A 182 -11.17 -3.77 6.20
CA LEU A 182 -11.05 -4.07 4.78
C LEU A 182 -12.45 -4.02 4.16
N GLU A 183 -12.78 -2.92 3.49
CA GLU A 183 -14.02 -2.77 2.75
C GLU A 183 -13.82 -3.13 1.28
N THR A 184 -14.74 -3.89 0.71
CA THR A 184 -14.72 -4.30 -0.70
C THR A 184 -15.31 -3.20 -1.60
N ALA A 185 -15.17 -3.34 -2.93
CA ALA A 185 -15.73 -2.39 -3.88
C ALA A 185 -17.27 -2.23 -3.79
N ASN A 186 -17.98 -3.26 -3.34
CA ASN A 186 -19.43 -3.20 -3.07
C ASN A 186 -19.78 -2.77 -1.64
N HIS A 187 -18.87 -2.09 -0.93
CA HIS A 187 -19.09 -1.49 0.38
C HIS A 187 -19.44 -2.48 1.50
N LEU A 188 -18.91 -3.71 1.41
CA LEU A 188 -19.00 -4.69 2.49
C LEU A 188 -17.66 -4.85 3.21
N PHE A 189 -17.69 -5.16 4.48
CA PHE A 189 -16.51 -5.33 5.32
C PHE A 189 -16.16 -6.80 5.49
N LEU A 190 -14.89 -7.16 5.34
CA LEU A 190 -14.41 -8.49 5.71
C LEU A 190 -14.53 -8.68 7.24
N SER A 191 -15.15 -9.79 7.66
CA SER A 191 -15.26 -10.19 9.06
C SER A 191 -14.15 -11.15 9.50
N SER A 192 -13.98 -11.31 10.80
CA SER A 192 -13.11 -12.31 11.42
C SER A 192 -13.54 -13.74 11.13
N GLU A 193 -14.79 -13.94 10.70
CA GLU A 193 -15.37 -15.23 10.29
C GLU A 193 -15.25 -15.47 8.78
N SER A 194 -14.52 -14.61 8.05
CA SER A 194 -14.27 -14.71 6.59
C SER A 194 -15.49 -14.50 5.70
N THR A 195 -16.51 -13.85 6.25
CA THR A 195 -17.71 -13.42 5.53
C THR A 195 -17.66 -11.92 5.27
N LEU A 196 -18.56 -11.43 4.44
CA LEU A 196 -18.73 -10.00 4.16
C LEU A 196 -19.94 -9.46 4.93
N GLU A 197 -19.73 -8.41 5.72
CA GLU A 197 -20.74 -7.75 6.55
C GLU A 197 -21.07 -6.34 6.01
N GLN A 198 -22.31 -5.89 6.18
CA GLN A 198 -22.75 -4.57 5.70
C GLN A 198 -22.19 -3.42 6.55
N GLU A 199 -21.93 -3.66 7.84
CA GLU A 199 -21.56 -2.64 8.80
C GLU A 199 -20.18 -2.92 9.42
N SER A 200 -19.49 -1.84 9.81
CA SER A 200 -18.27 -1.97 10.61
C SER A 200 -18.62 -2.35 12.04
N SER A 201 -17.98 -3.39 12.56
CA SER A 201 -18.22 -3.97 13.88
C SER A 201 -16.88 -4.42 14.49
N PRO A 202 -16.82 -4.80 15.78
CA PRO A 202 -15.61 -5.40 16.34
C PRO A 202 -15.12 -6.65 15.58
N LYS A 203 -16.04 -7.40 14.93
CA LYS A 203 -15.69 -8.57 14.12
C LYS A 203 -14.99 -8.20 12.82
N THR A 204 -15.22 -7.01 12.29
CA THR A 204 -14.59 -6.52 11.05
C THR A 204 -13.35 -5.65 11.31
N ALA A 205 -12.96 -5.50 12.58
CA ALA A 205 -11.81 -4.74 13.02
C ALA A 205 -10.56 -5.63 13.15
N PHE A 206 -9.52 -5.31 12.37
CA PHE A 206 -8.25 -6.02 12.41
C PHE A 206 -7.15 -5.17 13.03
N ALA A 207 -6.30 -5.79 13.84
CA ALA A 207 -4.96 -5.27 14.10
C ALA A 207 -4.09 -5.54 12.87
N MET A 208 -3.26 -4.58 12.49
CA MET A 208 -2.32 -4.72 11.37
C MET A 208 -0.89 -4.72 11.91
N ASP A 209 -0.15 -5.80 11.65
CA ASP A 209 1.30 -5.81 11.83
C ASP A 209 1.94 -5.32 10.54
N LEU A 210 2.19 -4.01 10.49
CA LEU A 210 2.78 -3.32 9.35
C LEU A 210 4.31 -3.34 9.45
N ARG A 211 4.97 -3.52 8.30
CA ARG A 211 6.43 -3.53 8.12
C ARG A 211 6.83 -2.66 6.94
N PRO A 212 8.11 -2.23 6.87
CA PRO A 212 8.65 -1.54 5.70
C PRO A 212 8.29 -2.23 4.37
N GLY A 213 8.09 -1.43 3.32
CA GLY A 213 7.66 -1.92 2.00
C GLY A 213 6.17 -2.28 1.91
N CYS A 214 5.31 -1.65 2.74
CA CYS A 214 3.87 -1.92 2.79
C CYS A 214 3.52 -3.40 3.06
N ARG A 215 4.44 -4.13 3.70
CA ARG A 215 4.22 -5.54 4.03
C ARG A 215 3.39 -5.61 5.31
N ALA A 216 2.25 -6.27 5.25
CA ALA A 216 1.28 -6.30 6.33
C ALA A 216 0.72 -7.70 6.54
N ARG A 217 0.26 -7.98 7.75
CA ARG A 217 -0.60 -9.12 8.07
C ARG A 217 -1.73 -8.66 8.97
N PHE A 218 -2.91 -9.23 8.75
CA PHE A 218 -4.15 -8.86 9.42
C PHE A 218 -4.45 -9.87 10.52
N ILE A 219 -4.76 -9.37 11.71
CA ILE A 219 -4.99 -10.18 12.91
C ILE A 219 -6.35 -9.78 13.47
N ASN A 220 -7.25 -10.75 13.63
CA ASN A 220 -8.58 -10.49 14.19
C ASN A 220 -8.51 -10.29 15.71
N GLN A 221 -9.66 -9.99 16.33
CA GLN A 221 -9.75 -9.75 17.77
C GLN A 221 -9.38 -10.99 18.61
N GLU A 222 -9.54 -12.20 18.05
CA GLU A 222 -9.16 -13.48 18.68
C GLU A 222 -7.65 -13.78 18.55
N GLY A 223 -6.87 -12.92 17.89
CA GLY A 223 -5.43 -13.11 17.68
C GLY A 223 -5.09 -14.07 16.54
N LEU A 224 -6.07 -14.48 15.72
CA LEU A 224 -5.87 -15.31 14.54
C LEU A 224 -5.46 -14.46 13.33
N PHE A 225 -4.61 -15.01 12.50
CA PHE A 225 -4.12 -14.39 11.27
C PHE A 225 -5.07 -14.68 10.12
N MET A 226 -5.36 -13.67 9.30
CA MET A 226 -6.11 -13.86 8.05
C MET A 226 -5.13 -14.21 6.93
N TYR A 227 -5.29 -15.37 6.31
CA TYR A 227 -4.45 -15.81 5.17
C TYR A 227 -5.18 -16.80 4.26
N PRO A 228 -4.75 -16.96 2.99
CA PRO A 228 -5.39 -17.90 2.08
C PRO A 228 -5.19 -19.35 2.53
N GLN A 229 -6.29 -20.09 2.59
CA GLN A 229 -6.35 -21.48 3.03
C GLN A 229 -7.19 -22.34 2.08
N GLY A 230 -6.86 -23.63 2.04
CA GLY A 230 -7.54 -24.62 1.21
C GLY A 230 -7.25 -24.50 -0.29
N THR A 231 -7.88 -25.34 -1.10
CA THR A 231 -7.67 -25.41 -2.56
C THR A 231 -8.18 -24.18 -3.30
N GLN A 232 -9.15 -23.48 -2.71
CA GLN A 232 -9.74 -22.26 -3.27
C GLN A 232 -9.02 -20.98 -2.81
N ASN A 233 -7.97 -21.08 -1.98
CA ASN A 233 -7.25 -19.93 -1.42
C ASN A 233 -8.18 -18.90 -0.76
N ILE A 234 -9.15 -19.37 0.01
CA ILE A 234 -10.10 -18.50 0.71
C ILE A 234 -9.36 -17.82 1.87
N LEU A 235 -9.55 -16.52 2.04
CA LEU A 235 -8.96 -15.77 3.14
C LEU A 235 -9.67 -16.15 4.46
N LEU A 236 -9.06 -17.05 5.24
CA LEU A 236 -9.62 -17.60 6.47
C LEU A 236 -8.78 -17.22 7.70
N PRO A 237 -9.38 -17.10 8.91
CA PRO A 237 -8.64 -16.97 10.14
C PRO A 237 -7.91 -18.29 10.45
N GLY A 238 -6.72 -18.19 10.99
CA GLY A 238 -5.97 -19.35 11.44
C GLY A 238 -4.84 -18.99 12.39
N GLN A 239 -4.27 -20.02 13.01
CA GLN A 239 -3.02 -19.86 13.76
C GLN A 239 -1.90 -19.42 12.80
N LYS A 240 -0.84 -18.84 13.36
CA LYS A 240 0.32 -18.37 12.58
C LYS A 240 0.87 -19.52 11.72
N PRO A 241 0.91 -19.38 10.38
CA PRO A 241 1.45 -20.42 9.52
C PRO A 241 2.98 -20.47 9.61
N PHE A 242 3.57 -21.63 9.31
CA PHE A 242 5.03 -21.78 9.27
C PHE A 242 5.68 -21.11 8.04
N SER A 243 4.91 -20.89 6.98
CA SER A 243 5.40 -20.54 5.63
C SER A 243 5.19 -19.06 5.26
N ASN A 244 5.08 -18.15 6.24
CA ASN A 244 4.84 -16.72 6.01
C ASN A 244 3.59 -16.40 5.16
N GLN A 245 2.64 -17.33 5.04
CA GLN A 245 1.39 -17.15 4.27
C GLN A 245 0.51 -16.03 4.80
N GLU A 246 0.74 -15.58 6.04
CA GLU A 246 -0.02 -14.47 6.61
C GLU A 246 0.35 -13.10 6.06
N TRP A 247 1.43 -13.01 5.26
CA TRP A 247 1.95 -11.74 4.77
C TRP A 247 1.38 -11.35 3.41
N PHE A 248 0.94 -10.11 3.33
CA PHE A 248 0.56 -9.41 2.11
C PHE A 248 1.46 -8.20 1.88
N VAL A 249 1.52 -7.74 0.64
CA VAL A 249 2.03 -6.41 0.28
C VAL A 249 0.85 -5.58 -0.17
N ILE A 250 0.58 -4.50 0.55
CA ILE A 250 -0.50 -3.56 0.22
C ILE A 250 0.01 -2.63 -0.87
N ARG A 251 -0.64 -2.63 -2.04
CA ARG A 251 -0.26 -1.78 -3.16
C ARG A 251 -1.42 -0.85 -3.51
N ARG A 252 -1.11 0.31 -4.10
CA ARG A 252 -2.15 1.16 -4.67
C ARG A 252 -2.85 0.39 -5.77
N CYS A 253 -4.17 0.52 -5.86
CA CYS A 253 -4.90 -0.07 -6.98
C CYS A 253 -4.35 0.48 -8.31
N PRO A 254 -3.85 -0.38 -9.21
CA PRO A 254 -3.40 0.06 -10.52
C PRO A 254 -4.56 0.65 -11.32
N PRO A 255 -4.33 1.73 -12.08
CA PRO A 255 -5.37 2.37 -12.88
C PRO A 255 -5.71 1.49 -14.10
N TRP A 256 -6.83 0.78 -14.01
CA TRP A 256 -7.39 0.04 -15.15
C TRP A 256 -8.54 0.82 -15.77
N VAL A 257 -8.54 0.90 -17.10
CA VAL A 257 -9.52 1.66 -17.87
C VAL A 257 -10.13 0.79 -18.96
N SER A 258 -11.38 1.11 -19.31
CA SER A 258 -11.99 0.62 -20.55
C SER A 258 -12.31 1.81 -21.44
N LEU A 259 -12.18 1.62 -22.75
CA LEU A 259 -12.45 2.67 -23.74
C LEU A 259 -13.70 2.29 -24.52
N LYS A 260 -14.65 3.21 -24.64
CA LYS A 260 -15.90 3.00 -25.37
C LYS A 260 -15.97 3.98 -26.55
N SER A 261 -16.21 3.45 -27.75
CA SER A 261 -16.33 4.28 -28.95
C SER A 261 -17.64 5.06 -28.97
N ARG A 262 -17.75 6.03 -29.90
CA ARG A 262 -19.00 6.77 -30.16
C ARG A 262 -20.16 5.88 -30.59
N LYS A 263 -19.88 4.69 -31.15
CA LYS A 263 -20.87 3.68 -31.51
C LYS A 263 -21.19 2.71 -30.35
N HIS A 264 -20.79 3.07 -29.13
CA HIS A 264 -20.99 2.33 -27.90
C HIS A 264 -20.32 0.94 -27.83
N GLY A 265 -19.44 0.60 -28.76
CA GLY A 265 -18.61 -0.60 -28.65
C GLY A 265 -17.35 -0.34 -27.80
N TYR A 266 -17.08 -1.23 -26.84
CA TYR A 266 -15.84 -1.29 -26.09
C TYR A 266 -14.68 -1.69 -26.99
N LEU A 267 -13.58 -0.95 -26.86
CA LEU A 267 -12.29 -1.30 -27.42
C LEU A 267 -11.85 -2.63 -26.80
N THR A 268 -11.61 -3.65 -27.62
CA THR A 268 -11.38 -5.03 -27.18
C THR A 268 -10.31 -5.66 -28.05
N ILE A 269 -9.44 -6.45 -27.42
CA ILE A 269 -8.43 -7.28 -28.08
C ILE A 269 -9.10 -8.54 -28.65
N PHE A 270 -8.97 -8.72 -29.96
CA PHE A 270 -9.39 -9.87 -30.73
C PHE A 270 -8.18 -10.69 -31.18
N TYR A 271 -8.29 -12.01 -31.04
CA TYR A 271 -7.26 -12.97 -31.46
C TYR A 271 -5.84 -12.68 -30.92
N GLY A 272 -5.76 -11.99 -29.78
CA GLY A 272 -4.51 -11.65 -29.10
C GLY A 272 -3.64 -10.60 -29.80
N LYS A 273 -4.13 -9.93 -30.87
CA LYS A 273 -3.34 -8.96 -31.62
C LYS A 273 -4.13 -7.75 -32.11
N ASP A 274 -5.31 -7.98 -32.67
CA ASP A 274 -6.09 -6.89 -33.29
C ASP A 274 -6.97 -6.21 -32.25
N VAL A 275 -7.06 -4.88 -32.30
CA VAL A 275 -7.92 -4.14 -31.38
C VAL A 275 -9.10 -3.52 -32.14
N LYS A 276 -10.32 -3.85 -31.72
CA LYS A 276 -11.56 -3.35 -32.37
C LYS A 276 -12.56 -2.83 -31.33
N ALA A 277 -13.34 -1.82 -31.71
CA ALA A 277 -14.32 -1.17 -30.84
C ALA A 277 -15.76 -1.56 -31.16
N ASN A 278 -16.06 -2.86 -31.18
CA ASN A 278 -17.38 -3.41 -31.53
C ASN A 278 -18.01 -4.27 -30.42
N SER A 279 -17.28 -4.55 -29.32
CA SER A 279 -17.83 -5.36 -28.22
C SER A 279 -18.89 -4.59 -27.44
N GLN A 280 -20.07 -5.16 -27.25
CA GLN A 280 -21.13 -4.53 -26.44
C GLN A 280 -20.95 -4.78 -24.95
N SER A 281 -20.22 -5.84 -24.57
CA SER A 281 -19.93 -6.19 -23.19
C SER A 281 -18.51 -5.81 -22.81
N LEU A 282 -18.32 -5.43 -21.55
CA LEU A 282 -17.01 -5.27 -20.96
C LEU A 282 -16.44 -6.67 -20.69
N THR A 283 -15.29 -6.97 -21.28
CA THR A 283 -14.57 -8.23 -21.06
C THR A 283 -13.18 -7.95 -20.52
N ILE A 284 -12.48 -9.00 -20.07
CA ILE A 284 -11.07 -8.89 -19.69
C ILE A 284 -10.19 -8.32 -20.81
N ASN A 285 -10.51 -8.62 -22.07
CA ASN A 285 -9.80 -8.12 -23.24
C ASN A 285 -10.17 -6.67 -23.59
N SER A 286 -11.09 -6.07 -22.83
CA SER A 286 -11.57 -4.70 -23.02
C SER A 286 -11.07 -3.74 -21.92
N VAL A 287 -10.21 -4.24 -21.03
CA VAL A 287 -9.65 -3.51 -19.88
C VAL A 287 -8.15 -3.39 -20.07
N PHE A 288 -7.63 -2.18 -19.94
CA PHE A 288 -6.24 -1.83 -20.22
C PHE A 288 -5.62 -1.12 -19.02
N HIS A 289 -4.37 -1.41 -18.74
CA HIS A 289 -3.60 -0.67 -17.75
C HIS A 289 -3.28 0.70 -18.31
N TYR A 290 -3.59 1.74 -17.54
CA TYR A 290 -3.38 3.13 -17.93
C TYR A 290 -2.08 3.67 -17.33
N GLU A 291 -1.14 4.05 -18.19
CA GLU A 291 0.12 4.67 -17.77
C GLU A 291 0.21 6.07 -18.37
N MET A 292 0.42 7.07 -17.51
CA MET A 292 0.72 8.44 -17.95
C MET A 292 2.14 8.79 -17.55
N ASP A 293 2.97 9.07 -18.56
CA ASP A 293 4.30 9.60 -18.36
C ASP A 293 4.21 11.08 -17.97
N THR A 294 4.64 11.43 -16.76
CA THR A 294 4.45 12.78 -16.22
C THR A 294 5.31 13.84 -16.91
N GLY A 295 6.43 13.45 -17.53
CA GLY A 295 7.34 14.35 -18.23
C GLY A 295 6.84 14.66 -19.65
N THR A 296 6.51 13.62 -20.41
CA THR A 296 6.04 13.76 -21.80
C THR A 296 4.54 13.99 -21.92
N ARG A 297 3.78 13.73 -20.84
CA ARG A 297 2.30 13.67 -20.80
C ARG A 297 1.70 12.67 -21.79
N MET A 298 2.50 11.70 -22.26
CA MET A 298 2.01 10.64 -23.14
C MET A 298 1.31 9.56 -22.33
N VAL A 299 0.22 9.06 -22.90
CA VAL A 299 -0.54 7.93 -22.37
C VAL A 299 -0.15 6.67 -23.10
N ARG A 300 0.14 5.62 -22.33
CA ARG A 300 0.34 4.26 -22.83
C ARG A 300 -0.73 3.38 -22.23
N LEU A 301 -1.22 2.46 -23.04
CA LEU A 301 -2.20 1.45 -22.63
C LEU A 301 -1.56 0.09 -22.85
N SER A 302 -1.62 -0.77 -21.86
CA SER A 302 -1.17 -2.16 -21.99
C SER A 302 -2.26 -3.14 -21.57
N ASP A 303 -2.18 -4.36 -22.09
CA ASP A 303 -3.04 -5.45 -21.66
C ASP A 303 -2.61 -6.01 -20.28
N LYS A 304 -3.31 -7.03 -19.80
CA LYS A 304 -3.01 -7.70 -18.53
C LYS A 304 -1.65 -8.42 -18.51
N GLU A 305 -1.05 -8.66 -19.68
CA GLU A 305 0.23 -9.32 -19.90
C GLU A 305 1.36 -8.29 -20.13
N SER A 306 1.07 -7.00 -19.94
CA SER A 306 1.99 -5.87 -20.12
C SER A 306 2.44 -5.66 -21.57
N ASN A 307 1.67 -6.12 -22.55
CA ASN A 307 1.88 -5.79 -23.94
C ASN A 307 1.19 -4.46 -24.27
N TYR A 308 1.90 -3.53 -24.90
CA TYR A 308 1.41 -2.17 -25.15
C TYR A 308 0.63 -2.07 -26.45
N LEU A 309 -0.43 -1.25 -26.45
CA LEU A 309 -1.12 -0.87 -27.66
C LEU A 309 -0.19 -0.05 -28.56
N ALA A 310 -0.06 -0.49 -29.81
CA ALA A 310 0.77 0.12 -30.84
C ALA A 310 -0.05 0.43 -32.09
N LEU A 311 0.33 1.52 -32.76
CA LEU A 311 -0.15 1.83 -34.08
C LEU A 311 0.69 1.06 -35.10
N THR A 312 0.06 0.23 -35.92
CA THR A 312 0.74 -0.44 -37.03
C THR A 312 0.32 0.17 -38.36
N ILE A 313 1.27 0.23 -39.28
CA ILE A 313 1.01 0.60 -40.68
C ILE A 313 0.86 -0.71 -41.44
N SER A 314 -0.38 -1.07 -41.76
CA SER A 314 -0.67 -2.20 -42.63
C SER A 314 -0.59 -1.72 -44.07
N ILE A 315 0.44 -2.14 -44.82
CA ILE A 315 0.47 -1.95 -46.27
C ILE A 315 -0.26 -3.14 -46.89
N GLU A 316 -1.58 -3.04 -47.03
CA GLU A 316 -2.32 -3.98 -47.86
C GLU A 316 -2.02 -3.69 -49.34
N PHE A 317 -1.45 -4.66 -50.05
CA PHE A 317 -1.21 -4.60 -51.50
C PHE A 317 -2.50 -4.78 -52.32
N SER A 318 -3.61 -4.20 -51.85
CA SER A 318 -4.83 -4.00 -52.64
C SER A 318 -5.12 -2.51 -52.70
N ARG A 319 -5.26 -2.00 -53.93
CA ARG A 319 -5.39 -0.59 -54.28
C ARG A 319 -6.35 0.15 -53.32
N PHE A 320 -5.84 1.26 -52.80
CA PHE A 320 -6.48 2.38 -52.08
C PHE A 320 -6.34 2.39 -50.54
N SER A 321 -5.55 3.37 -50.08
CA SER A 321 -5.36 3.90 -48.71
C SER A 321 -4.58 3.04 -47.70
N PRO A 322 -3.57 3.60 -47.00
CA PRO A 322 -3.03 2.96 -45.81
C PRO A 322 -4.09 2.97 -44.71
N ASP A 323 -4.54 1.79 -44.28
CA ASP A 323 -5.41 1.66 -43.11
C ASP A 323 -4.56 1.62 -41.84
N ILE A 324 -4.82 2.57 -40.95
CA ILE A 324 -4.20 2.64 -39.64
C ILE A 324 -4.91 1.63 -38.73
N THR A 325 -4.21 0.59 -38.32
CA THR A 325 -4.75 -0.45 -37.44
C THR A 325 -4.06 -0.39 -36.08
N LEU A 326 -4.86 -0.43 -35.01
CA LEU A 326 -4.35 -0.54 -33.65
C LEU A 326 -4.12 -2.02 -33.32
N CYS A 327 -2.91 -2.36 -32.92
CA CYS A 327 -2.52 -3.70 -32.52
C CYS A 327 -1.88 -3.68 -31.14
N ILE A 328 -1.58 -4.87 -30.62
CA ILE A 328 -0.70 -5.10 -29.48
C ILE A 328 0.70 -5.46 -30.00
#